data_AF-X8CFF4-F1
#
_entry.id   AF-X8CFF4-F1
#
_cell.length_a   1.000
_cell.length_b   1.000
_cell.length_c   1.000
_cell.angle_alpha   90.00
_cell.angle_beta   90.00
_cell.angle_gamma   90.00
#
_symmetry.space_group_name_H-M   'P 1'
#
loop_
_entity.id
_entity.type
_entity.pdbx_description
1 polymer ?
#
loop_
_entity_poly.entity_id
_entity_poly.type
_entity_poly.pdbx_seq_one_letter_code
_entity_poly.pdbx_strand_id
1 'polypeptide(L)'
;MQRGQIDDPKLSAALRTLELTVKRKLDGVLHGDHLGLIPGPGSEPGESREYQPGDDVRRMDWAVTARTTHPHVRQMIADRELETWLVVDMSASLDFGTTVCEKRDLAVAAAAAITFLNSGGGNRLGAIVSTGANITRVPARSGRQHEQTLLRTIATTPRAPVGVRGDLATAIDALRRPERRRGMAVIISDFLGPINWMRPLRAVAARHEVLAIEVLDPRDVELPDIGDVVLQDAESGVTREFTIDAQLRDDFAKAAAAHRADVARTIRSCGAPVLTLRTDRDWIADIVRFVESRRRGALAGRQ
;
A
#
# COMPACT_ATOMS: atom_id res chain seq x y z
N MET A 1 23.77 -23.15 6.62
CA MET A 1 22.94 -22.93 5.42
C MET A 1 22.56 -21.45 5.37
N GLN A 2 23.25 -20.65 4.56
CA GLN A 2 23.05 -19.20 4.47
C GLN A 2 21.75 -18.89 3.70
N ARG A 3 20.67 -18.59 4.43
CA ARG A 3 19.43 -18.03 3.88
C ARG A 3 19.68 -16.54 3.59
N GLY A 4 19.84 -16.19 2.33
CA GLY A 4 20.10 -14.80 1.91
C GLY A 4 20.44 -14.61 0.43
N GLN A 5 20.76 -15.69 -0.28
CA GLN A 5 20.94 -15.66 -1.74
C GLN A 5 19.82 -16.47 -2.39
N ILE A 6 18.66 -15.85 -2.59
CA ILE A 6 17.75 -16.36 -3.62
C ILE A 6 18.40 -15.99 -4.95
N ASP A 7 18.88 -16.99 -5.69
CA ASP A 7 19.45 -16.80 -7.03
C ASP A 7 18.54 -15.89 -7.86
N ASP A 8 19.11 -14.86 -8.47
CA ASP A 8 18.44 -13.84 -9.29
C ASP A 8 17.32 -14.37 -10.22
N PRO A 9 17.48 -15.51 -10.93
CA PRO A 9 16.42 -16.07 -11.76
C PRO A 9 15.21 -16.61 -10.97
N LYS A 10 15.41 -17.20 -9.79
CA LYS A 10 14.30 -17.74 -8.97
C LYS A 10 13.45 -16.61 -8.40
N LEU A 11 14.08 -15.56 -7.90
CA LEU A 11 13.38 -14.37 -7.41
C LEU A 11 12.60 -13.68 -8.52
N SER A 12 13.24 -13.49 -9.68
CA SER A 12 12.59 -12.90 -10.86
C SER A 12 11.40 -13.74 -11.32
N ALA A 13 11.51 -15.07 -11.31
CA ALA A 13 10.40 -15.97 -11.62
C ALA A 13 9.27 -15.90 -10.58
N ALA A 14 9.60 -15.79 -9.29
CA ALA A 14 8.62 -15.64 -8.21
C ALA A 14 7.85 -14.31 -8.33
N LEU A 15 8.55 -13.19 -8.54
CA LEU A 15 7.95 -11.88 -8.77
C LEU A 15 7.08 -11.86 -10.04
N ARG A 16 7.53 -12.52 -11.12
CA ARG A 16 6.73 -12.67 -12.34
C ARG A 16 5.49 -13.53 -12.12
N THR A 17 5.60 -14.60 -11.34
CA THR A 17 4.46 -15.46 -11.00
C THR A 17 3.44 -14.69 -10.15
N LEU A 18 3.93 -13.89 -9.20
CA LEU A 18 3.12 -12.99 -8.40
C LEU A 18 2.42 -11.94 -9.29
N GLU A 19 3.15 -11.28 -10.19
CA GLU A 19 2.60 -10.34 -11.18
C GLU A 19 1.47 -10.99 -12.00
N LEU A 20 1.71 -12.19 -12.56
CA LEU A 20 0.73 -12.93 -13.35
C LEU A 20 -0.49 -13.35 -12.53
N THR A 21 -0.29 -13.73 -11.27
CA THR A 21 -1.36 -14.14 -10.36
C THR A 21 -2.26 -12.95 -10.02
N VAL A 22 -1.64 -11.81 -9.69
CA VAL A 22 -2.32 -10.53 -9.46
C VAL A 22 -3.08 -10.12 -10.71
N LYS A 23 -2.42 -10.09 -11.87
CA LYS A 23 -3.04 -9.75 -13.16
C LYS A 23 -4.24 -10.61 -13.46
N ARG A 24 -4.09 -11.94 -13.46
CA ARG A 24 -5.18 -12.87 -13.81
C ARG A 24 -6.38 -12.77 -12.86
N LYS A 25 -6.13 -12.60 -11.55
CA LYS A 25 -7.21 -12.49 -10.57
C LYS A 25 -7.89 -11.11 -10.61
N LEU A 26 -7.19 -10.06 -11.03
CA LEU A 26 -7.72 -8.69 -11.08
C LEU A 26 -8.34 -8.33 -12.44
N ASP A 27 -7.83 -8.86 -13.55
CA ASP A 27 -8.34 -8.60 -14.91
C ASP A 27 -9.82 -9.00 -15.07
N GLY A 28 -10.27 -10.07 -14.40
CA GLY A 28 -11.67 -10.51 -14.42
C GLY A 28 -12.61 -9.75 -13.48
N VAL A 29 -12.06 -9.05 -12.49
CA VAL A 29 -12.83 -8.31 -11.48
C VAL A 29 -12.91 -6.82 -11.83
N LEU A 30 -11.83 -6.29 -12.41
CA LEU A 30 -11.69 -4.90 -12.83
C LEU A 30 -12.06 -4.77 -14.32
N HIS A 31 -13.29 -5.09 -14.69
CA HIS A 31 -13.79 -4.78 -16.04
C HIS A 31 -13.84 -3.24 -16.23
N GLY A 32 -13.10 -2.74 -17.23
CA GLY A 32 -13.05 -1.33 -17.64
C GLY A 32 -11.69 -0.67 -17.38
N ASP A 33 -11.25 0.13 -18.37
CA ASP A 33 -9.94 0.82 -18.48
C ASP A 33 -9.26 1.11 -17.14
N HIS A 34 -7.98 0.71 -17.05
CA HIS A 34 -7.08 0.78 -15.90
C HIS A 34 -7.07 2.15 -15.18
N LEU A 35 -8.11 2.39 -14.40
CA LEU A 35 -8.20 3.45 -13.41
C LEU A 35 -7.65 2.86 -12.12
N GLY A 36 -6.56 3.45 -11.62
CA GLY A 36 -5.83 2.99 -10.43
C GLY A 36 -6.72 2.74 -9.21
N LEU A 37 -6.15 2.06 -8.21
CA LEU A 37 -6.78 1.69 -6.93
C LEU A 37 -7.55 2.82 -6.24
N ILE A 38 -7.16 4.05 -6.52
CA ILE A 38 -7.89 5.25 -6.15
C ILE A 38 -7.94 6.17 -7.38
N PRO A 39 -9.12 6.68 -7.78
CA PRO A 39 -9.19 7.68 -8.82
C PRO A 39 -8.45 8.92 -8.34
N GLY A 40 -7.27 9.20 -8.90
CA GLY A 40 -6.50 10.36 -8.52
C GLY A 40 -7.33 11.65 -8.65
N PRO A 41 -7.10 12.65 -7.79
CA PRO A 41 -7.79 13.93 -7.90
C PRO A 41 -7.26 14.68 -9.13
N GLY A 42 -8.00 14.61 -10.23
CA GLY A 42 -7.78 15.45 -11.39
C GLY A 42 -7.87 14.71 -12.71
N SER A 43 -9.08 14.66 -13.26
CA SER A 43 -9.21 15.16 -14.63
C SER A 43 -9.29 16.67 -14.47
N GLU A 44 -8.19 17.39 -14.70
CA GLU A 44 -8.31 18.82 -14.94
C GLU A 44 -9.11 18.99 -16.24
N PRO A 45 -10.07 19.93 -16.32
CA PRO A 45 -10.72 20.24 -17.58
C PRO A 45 -9.62 20.71 -18.54
N GLY A 46 -9.33 19.90 -19.56
CA GLY A 46 -8.46 20.29 -20.64
C GLY A 46 -9.07 21.38 -21.48
N GLU A 47 -8.30 21.85 -22.46
CA GLU A 47 -8.80 22.80 -23.46
C GLU A 47 -10.03 22.23 -24.18
N SER A 48 -11.00 23.10 -24.47
CA SER A 48 -12.16 22.74 -25.27
C SER A 48 -11.73 22.54 -26.72
N ARG A 49 -12.14 21.43 -27.34
CA ARG A 49 -12.00 21.22 -28.79
C ARG A 49 -13.34 21.13 -29.47
N GLU A 50 -13.38 21.37 -30.77
CA GLU A 50 -14.59 21.16 -31.57
C GLU A 50 -15.03 19.68 -31.53
N TYR A 51 -16.33 19.47 -31.44
CA TYR A 51 -16.98 18.16 -31.42
C TYR A 51 -16.72 17.40 -32.72
N GLN A 52 -16.44 16.10 -32.60
CA GLN A 52 -16.41 15.18 -33.73
C GLN A 52 -17.48 14.10 -33.55
N PRO A 53 -18.10 13.63 -34.65
CA PRO A 53 -19.03 12.51 -34.60
C PRO A 53 -18.41 11.29 -33.91
N GLY A 54 -19.05 10.83 -32.83
CA GLY A 54 -18.55 9.75 -31.96
C GLY A 54 -18.15 10.21 -30.55
N ASP A 55 -18.02 11.51 -30.32
CA ASP A 55 -17.75 12.05 -28.99
C ASP A 55 -18.96 11.93 -28.04
N ASP A 56 -18.68 11.69 -26.76
CA ASP A 56 -19.69 11.62 -25.69
C ASP A 56 -20.29 13.00 -25.41
N VAL A 57 -21.55 13.19 -25.78
CA VAL A 57 -22.32 14.43 -25.62
C VAL A 57 -22.41 14.88 -24.15
N ARG A 58 -22.26 13.96 -23.19
CA ARG A 58 -22.24 14.31 -21.75
C ARG A 58 -21.04 15.18 -21.37
N ARG A 59 -20.02 15.27 -22.23
CA ARG A 59 -18.79 16.04 -22.02
C ARG A 59 -18.79 17.40 -22.74
N MET A 60 -19.95 17.82 -23.26
CA MET A 60 -20.08 19.10 -23.96
C MET A 60 -19.68 20.29 -23.07
N ASP A 61 -18.82 21.17 -23.57
CA ASP A 61 -18.56 22.46 -22.94
C ASP A 61 -19.62 23.47 -23.42
N TRP A 62 -20.71 23.57 -22.66
CA TRP A 62 -21.78 24.50 -22.98
C TRP A 62 -21.34 25.98 -22.94
N ALA A 63 -20.34 26.33 -22.13
CA ALA A 63 -19.89 27.72 -21.99
C ALA A 63 -19.07 28.17 -23.22
N VAL A 64 -18.18 27.31 -23.72
CA VAL A 64 -17.44 27.60 -24.97
C VAL A 64 -18.37 27.50 -26.18
N THR A 65 -19.21 26.46 -26.23
CA THR A 65 -20.20 26.28 -27.31
C THR A 65 -21.12 27.49 -27.44
N ALA A 66 -21.60 28.05 -26.32
CA ALA A 66 -22.46 29.24 -26.35
C ALA A 66 -21.74 30.50 -26.86
N ARG A 67 -20.42 30.62 -26.67
CA ARG A 67 -19.64 31.77 -27.14
C ARG A 67 -19.21 31.64 -28.60
N THR A 68 -18.84 30.44 -29.03
CA THR A 68 -18.32 30.18 -30.38
C THR A 68 -19.41 29.81 -31.37
N THR A 69 -20.61 29.43 -30.90
CA THR A 69 -21.73 28.88 -31.70
C THR A 69 -21.42 27.55 -32.41
N HIS A 70 -20.23 26.99 -32.20
CA HIS A 70 -19.81 25.68 -32.69
C HIS A 70 -19.78 24.68 -31.52
N PRO A 71 -20.23 23.41 -31.69
CA PRO A 71 -20.24 22.45 -30.60
C PRO A 71 -18.81 22.12 -30.14
N HIS A 72 -18.53 22.30 -28.86
CA HIS A 72 -17.22 22.01 -28.26
C HIS A 72 -17.36 20.95 -27.16
N VAL A 73 -16.46 19.99 -27.16
CA VAL A 73 -16.34 18.97 -26.11
C VAL A 73 -15.13 19.29 -25.26
N ARG A 74 -15.26 19.16 -23.93
CA ARG A 74 -14.11 19.25 -23.04
C ARG A 74 -13.18 18.08 -23.34
N GLN A 75 -11.95 18.35 -23.78
CA GLN A 75 -10.94 17.31 -23.73
C GLN A 75 -10.65 17.03 -22.26
N MET A 76 -10.77 15.77 -21.87
CA MET A 76 -10.17 15.32 -20.64
C MET A 76 -8.69 15.15 -20.97
N ILE A 77 -7.82 15.98 -20.40
CA ILE A 77 -6.40 15.63 -20.37
C ILE A 77 -6.32 14.43 -19.44
N ALA A 78 -6.28 13.22 -20.01
CA ALA A 78 -5.85 12.04 -19.29
C ALA A 78 -4.33 12.11 -19.18
N ASP A 79 -3.81 13.06 -18.40
CA ASP A 79 -2.38 13.21 -18.23
C ASP A 79 -2.04 13.94 -16.93
N ARG A 80 -2.22 13.21 -15.83
CA ARG A 80 -1.15 13.24 -14.84
C ARG A 80 -0.57 11.84 -14.84
N GLU A 81 0.68 11.72 -15.29
CA GLU A 81 1.56 10.62 -14.87
C GLU A 81 1.39 10.48 -13.35
N LEU A 82 0.66 9.45 -12.90
CA LEU A 82 0.40 9.26 -11.49
C LEU A 82 1.74 8.91 -10.83
N GLU A 83 2.25 9.81 -9.98
CA GLU A 83 3.41 9.50 -9.16
C GLU A 83 2.94 8.77 -7.90
N THR A 84 3.20 7.47 -7.84
CA THR A 84 2.87 6.61 -6.70
C THR A 84 4.13 6.32 -5.90
N TRP A 85 4.07 6.58 -4.60
CA TRP A 85 5.13 6.25 -3.65
C TRP A 85 4.71 5.14 -2.72
N LEU A 86 5.53 4.11 -2.61
CA LEU A 86 5.40 3.08 -1.58
C LEU A 86 6.28 3.46 -0.39
N VAL A 87 5.73 3.45 0.81
CA VAL A 87 6.50 3.47 2.07
C VAL A 87 6.31 2.10 2.68
N VAL A 88 7.35 1.28 2.62
CA VAL A 88 7.30 -0.13 3.00
C VAL A 88 8.14 -0.32 4.24
N ASP A 89 7.46 -0.66 5.33
CA ASP A 89 8.09 -1.11 6.55
C ASP A 89 8.58 -2.55 6.37
N MET A 90 9.86 -2.76 6.65
CA MET A 90 10.59 -4.03 6.58
C MET A 90 11.39 -4.24 7.86
N SER A 91 10.91 -3.68 8.98
CA SER A 91 11.45 -3.88 10.32
C SER A 91 11.28 -5.33 10.79
N ALA A 92 11.94 -5.67 11.90
CA ALA A 92 12.00 -7.04 12.42
C ALA A 92 10.62 -7.61 12.79
N SER A 93 9.60 -6.77 13.07
CA SER A 93 8.25 -7.24 13.36
C SER A 93 7.58 -7.93 12.17
N LEU A 94 7.98 -7.58 10.93
CA LEU A 94 7.46 -8.20 9.70
C LEU A 94 8.16 -9.51 9.34
N ASP A 95 9.29 -9.84 9.97
CA ASP A 95 9.99 -11.11 9.76
C ASP A 95 9.31 -12.29 10.52
N PHE A 96 8.11 -12.06 11.03
CA PHE A 96 7.27 -13.01 11.75
C PHE A 96 6.14 -13.55 10.84
N GLY A 97 5.84 -14.84 10.98
CA GLY A 97 4.72 -15.50 10.32
C GLY A 97 4.43 -16.84 10.98
N THR A 98 3.15 -17.13 11.21
CA THR A 98 2.74 -18.37 11.90
C THR A 98 1.93 -19.32 11.03
N THR A 99 1.65 -18.94 9.79
CA THR A 99 0.75 -19.66 8.90
C THR A 99 1.40 -19.95 7.54
N VAL A 100 0.81 -19.47 6.45
CA VAL A 100 1.18 -19.83 5.07
C VAL A 100 2.39 -19.02 4.59
N CYS A 101 2.56 -17.80 5.09
CA CYS A 101 3.66 -16.90 4.74
C CYS A 101 4.03 -15.97 5.90
N GLU A 102 5.18 -15.31 5.78
CA GLU A 102 5.59 -14.26 6.70
C GLU A 102 4.87 -12.94 6.38
N LYS A 103 4.75 -12.04 7.37
CA LYS A 103 4.23 -10.68 7.14
C LYS A 103 5.06 -9.94 6.08
N ARG A 104 6.37 -10.19 6.03
CA ARG A 104 7.27 -9.67 4.99
C ARG A 104 6.84 -10.07 3.58
N ASP A 105 6.48 -11.34 3.37
CA ASP A 105 6.02 -11.83 2.07
C ASP A 105 4.74 -11.11 1.65
N LEU A 106 3.85 -10.88 2.61
CA LEU A 106 2.60 -10.16 2.39
C LEU A 106 2.81 -8.68 2.08
N ALA A 107 3.80 -8.03 2.71
CA ALA A 107 4.21 -6.67 2.40
C ALA A 107 4.80 -6.56 0.97
N VAL A 108 5.63 -7.52 0.55
CA VAL A 108 6.12 -7.62 -0.84
C VAL A 108 4.96 -7.85 -1.82
N ALA A 109 4.03 -8.73 -1.47
CA ALA A 109 2.85 -9.02 -2.29
C ALA A 109 1.95 -7.79 -2.46
N ALA A 110 1.72 -7.03 -1.38
CA ALA A 110 1.03 -5.76 -1.42
C ALA A 110 1.75 -4.76 -2.33
N ALA A 111 3.06 -4.56 -2.17
CA ALA A 111 3.85 -3.67 -3.01
C ALA A 111 3.79 -4.05 -4.49
N ALA A 112 3.84 -5.35 -4.80
CA ALA A 112 3.68 -5.88 -6.16
C ALA A 112 2.29 -5.59 -6.73
N ALA A 113 1.23 -5.79 -5.94
CA ALA A 113 -0.13 -5.51 -6.37
C ALA A 113 -0.34 -4.02 -6.66
N ILE A 114 0.14 -3.12 -5.78
CA ILE A 114 0.08 -1.67 -6.02
C ILE A 114 0.87 -1.29 -7.27
N THR A 115 2.09 -1.80 -7.40
CA THR A 115 2.96 -1.53 -8.56
C THR A 115 2.28 -1.95 -9.85
N PHE A 116 1.71 -3.15 -9.88
CA PHE A 116 0.99 -3.67 -11.05
C PHE A 116 -0.25 -2.84 -11.38
N LEU A 117 -1.07 -2.51 -10.38
CA LEU A 117 -2.31 -1.76 -10.57
C LEU A 117 -2.10 -0.31 -10.99
N ASN A 118 -0.89 0.22 -10.78
CA ASN A 118 -0.50 1.56 -11.21
C ASN A 118 0.51 1.52 -12.37
N SER A 119 0.78 0.34 -12.95
CA SER A 119 1.67 0.19 -14.10
C SER A 119 1.00 0.69 -15.39
N GLY A 120 1.82 1.20 -16.32
CA GLY A 120 1.36 1.71 -17.62
C GLY A 120 1.14 3.22 -17.67
N GLY A 121 0.81 3.74 -18.86
CA GLY A 121 0.34 5.12 -19.06
C GLY A 121 1.31 6.23 -18.62
N GLY A 122 2.62 5.99 -18.59
CA GLY A 122 3.61 6.98 -18.15
C GLY A 122 3.74 7.14 -16.62
N ASN A 123 2.95 6.39 -15.83
CA ASN A 123 2.98 6.44 -14.37
C ASN A 123 4.37 6.20 -13.78
N ARG A 124 4.65 6.88 -12.67
CA ARG A 124 5.96 6.85 -12.00
C ARG A 124 5.83 6.20 -10.64
N LEU A 125 6.68 5.21 -10.37
CA LEU A 125 6.67 4.44 -9.12
C LEU A 125 7.97 4.63 -8.36
N GLY A 126 7.86 5.10 -7.12
CA GLY A 126 8.98 5.25 -6.19
C GLY A 126 8.74 4.45 -4.91
N ALA A 127 9.80 4.20 -4.15
CA ALA A 127 9.70 3.51 -2.87
C ALA A 127 10.63 4.08 -1.81
N ILE A 128 10.18 4.06 -0.57
CA ILE A 128 10.95 4.21 0.66
C ILE A 128 10.83 2.89 1.39
N VAL A 129 11.94 2.19 1.57
CA VAL A 129 11.98 0.93 2.31
C VAL A 129 12.74 1.17 3.60
N SER A 130 12.09 0.93 4.74
CA SER A 130 12.69 1.14 6.06
C SER A 130 12.85 -0.19 6.78
N THR A 131 14.03 -0.46 7.32
CA THR A 131 14.28 -1.63 8.19
C THR A 131 14.41 -1.23 9.66
N GLY A 132 14.08 0.02 10.01
CA GLY A 132 14.41 0.62 11.30
C GLY A 132 15.86 1.10 11.38
N ALA A 133 16.83 0.26 10.99
CA ALA A 133 18.25 0.63 10.96
C ALA A 133 18.61 1.51 9.76
N ASN A 134 18.06 1.19 8.58
CA ASN A 134 18.40 1.86 7.33
C ASN A 134 17.14 2.22 6.54
N ILE A 135 17.23 3.32 5.79
CA ILE A 135 16.21 3.72 4.82
C ILE A 135 16.82 3.66 3.43
N THR A 136 16.26 2.79 2.58
CA THR A 136 16.60 2.73 1.17
C THR A 136 15.55 3.46 0.35
N ARG A 137 16.01 4.39 -0.49
CA ARG A 137 15.14 5.14 -1.39
C ARG A 137 15.33 4.68 -2.83
N VAL A 138 14.22 4.31 -3.46
CA VAL A 138 14.13 4.10 -4.90
C VAL A 138 13.40 5.30 -5.52
N PRO A 139 14.03 6.06 -6.44
CA PRO A 139 13.40 7.24 -7.03
C PRO A 139 12.19 6.86 -7.88
N ALA A 140 11.18 7.75 -7.94
CA ALA A 140 10.03 7.56 -8.82
C ALA A 140 10.44 7.65 -10.29
N ARG A 141 10.26 6.56 -11.04
CA ARG A 141 10.49 6.50 -12.50
C ARG A 141 9.42 5.62 -13.15
N SER A 142 9.27 5.76 -14.45
CA SER A 142 8.33 4.96 -15.25
C SER A 142 9.04 3.77 -15.89
N GLY A 143 8.26 2.78 -16.31
CA GLY A 143 8.73 1.69 -17.17
C GLY A 143 8.93 0.37 -16.45
N ARG A 144 8.65 -0.71 -17.19
CA ARG A 144 8.61 -2.09 -16.68
C ARG A 144 9.90 -2.56 -16.01
N GLN A 145 11.06 -2.17 -16.56
CA GLN A 145 12.35 -2.53 -15.95
C GLN A 145 12.55 -1.85 -14.58
N HIS A 146 12.08 -0.61 -14.44
CA HIS A 146 12.16 0.11 -13.17
C HIS A 146 11.22 -0.50 -12.13
N GLU A 147 9.99 -0.86 -12.52
CA GLU A 147 9.03 -1.56 -11.66
C GLU A 147 9.61 -2.88 -11.11
N GLN A 148 10.20 -3.70 -11.99
CA GLN A 148 10.89 -4.94 -11.58
C GLN A 148 12.05 -4.67 -10.63
N THR A 149 12.86 -3.65 -10.92
CA THR A 149 13.98 -3.25 -10.06
C THR A 149 13.49 -2.82 -8.68
N LEU A 150 12.44 -1.99 -8.62
CA LEU A 150 11.82 -1.53 -7.39
C LEU A 150 11.30 -2.69 -6.54
N LEU A 151 10.56 -3.62 -7.15
CA LEU A 151 10.04 -4.79 -6.44
C LEU A 151 11.16 -5.72 -5.97
N ARG A 152 12.21 -5.89 -6.78
CA ARG A 152 13.41 -6.63 -6.38
C ARG A 152 14.08 -5.98 -5.18
N THR A 153 14.27 -4.65 -5.18
CA THR A 153 14.84 -3.93 -4.04
C THR A 153 14.04 -4.16 -2.76
N ILE A 154 12.70 -4.09 -2.82
CA ILE A 154 11.83 -4.36 -1.67
C ILE A 154 12.00 -5.81 -1.21
N ALA A 155 11.90 -6.78 -2.13
CA ALA A 155 11.94 -8.20 -1.82
C ALA A 155 13.32 -8.67 -1.29
N THR A 156 14.42 -8.10 -1.77
CA THR A 156 15.80 -8.44 -1.35
C THR A 156 16.31 -7.53 -0.24
N THR A 157 15.46 -6.67 0.34
CA THR A 157 15.89 -5.84 1.47
C THR A 157 16.40 -6.76 2.58
N PRO A 158 17.60 -6.55 3.13
CA PRO A 158 18.13 -7.38 4.21
C PRO A 158 17.24 -7.30 5.45
N ARG A 159 17.17 -8.41 6.19
CA ARG A 159 16.51 -8.43 7.50
C ARG A 159 17.34 -7.61 8.50
N ALA A 160 16.66 -6.83 9.33
CA ALA A 160 17.33 -6.10 10.38
C ALA A 160 17.83 -7.09 11.45
N PRO A 161 18.97 -6.81 12.12
CA PRO A 161 19.34 -7.53 13.32
C PRO A 161 18.24 -7.46 14.38
N VAL A 162 18.12 -8.51 15.19
CA VAL A 162 17.22 -8.54 16.34
C VAL A 162 17.56 -7.39 17.30
N GLY A 163 16.54 -6.71 17.84
CA GLY A 163 16.73 -5.54 18.71
C GLY A 163 16.78 -4.20 17.96
N VAL A 164 16.61 -4.21 16.63
CA VAL A 164 16.41 -2.99 15.85
C VAL A 164 14.93 -2.69 15.76
N ARG A 165 14.54 -1.56 16.33
CA ARG A 165 13.16 -1.07 16.32
C ARG A 165 12.79 -0.45 14.97
N GLY A 166 11.58 -0.73 14.50
CA GLY A 166 11.00 -0.01 13.37
C GLY A 166 10.74 1.47 13.70
N ASP A 167 10.95 2.35 12.73
CA ASP A 167 10.54 3.75 12.82
C ASP A 167 9.72 4.15 11.59
N LEU A 168 8.42 3.88 11.69
CA LEU A 168 7.46 4.23 10.65
C LEU A 168 7.32 5.75 10.47
N ALA A 169 7.47 6.53 11.54
CA ALA A 169 7.38 7.99 11.47
C ALA A 169 8.49 8.56 10.59
N THR A 170 9.73 8.13 10.80
CA THR A 170 10.88 8.53 9.99
C THR A 170 10.76 8.02 8.54
N ALA A 171 10.24 6.81 8.32
CA ALA A 171 9.99 6.29 6.98
C ALA A 171 8.96 7.14 6.20
N ILE A 172 7.87 7.55 6.85
CA ILE A 172 6.86 8.43 6.25
C ILE A 172 7.42 9.83 6.02
N ASP A 173 8.18 10.40 6.96
CA ASP A 173 8.79 11.73 6.78
C ASP A 173 9.85 11.75 5.67
N ALA A 174 10.56 10.64 5.43
CA ALA A 174 11.50 10.51 4.33
C ALA A 174 10.83 10.68 2.96
N LEU A 175 9.52 10.40 2.84
CA LEU A 175 8.78 10.67 1.61
C LEU A 175 8.74 12.17 1.26
N ARG A 176 8.71 13.04 2.27
CA ARG A 176 8.51 14.49 2.09
C ARG A 176 9.71 15.22 1.49
N ARG A 177 10.91 14.61 1.47
CA ARG A 177 12.15 15.27 1.05
C ARG A 177 12.89 14.49 -0.04
N PRO A 178 13.29 15.13 -1.16
CA PRO A 178 12.82 16.44 -1.65
C PRO A 178 11.31 16.42 -1.97
N GLU A 179 10.74 17.62 -2.10
CA GLU A 179 9.33 17.85 -2.44
C GLU A 179 8.95 17.12 -3.74
N ARG A 180 7.76 16.50 -3.74
CA ARG A 180 7.31 15.59 -4.80
C ARG A 180 6.06 16.11 -5.51
N ARG A 181 5.84 15.60 -6.72
CA ARG A 181 4.59 15.81 -7.44
C ARG A 181 3.44 15.25 -6.58
N ARG A 182 2.29 15.94 -6.58
CA ARG A 182 1.07 15.40 -5.97
C ARG A 182 0.72 14.07 -6.66
N GLY A 183 0.29 13.09 -5.87
CA GLY A 183 0.05 11.74 -6.35
C GLY A 183 -0.44 10.85 -5.21
N MET A 184 -0.15 9.56 -5.28
CA MET A 184 -0.55 8.58 -4.27
C MET A 184 0.63 8.19 -3.37
N ALA A 185 0.37 8.02 -2.07
CA ALA A 185 1.31 7.46 -1.12
C ALA A 185 0.68 6.23 -0.46
N VAL A 186 1.30 5.07 -0.61
CA VAL A 186 0.85 3.80 -0.03
C VAL A 186 1.79 3.40 1.09
N ILE A 187 1.29 3.31 2.31
CA ILE A 187 2.07 3.00 3.50
C ILE A 187 1.75 1.57 3.89
N ILE A 188 2.74 0.69 3.84
CA ILE A 188 2.63 -0.75 4.11
C ILE A 188 3.40 -1.04 5.40
N SER A 189 2.69 -1.44 6.45
CA SER A 189 3.26 -1.75 7.77
C SER A 189 2.26 -2.62 8.55
N ASP A 190 2.72 -3.28 9.61
CA ASP A 190 1.82 -3.89 10.59
C ASP A 190 1.28 -2.88 11.62
N PHE A 191 1.78 -1.63 11.59
CA PHE A 191 1.39 -0.53 12.49
C PHE A 191 1.46 -0.91 13.99
N LEU A 192 2.33 -1.85 14.33
CA LEU A 192 2.56 -2.22 15.72
C LEU A 192 3.38 -1.16 16.44
N GLY A 193 3.18 -1.05 17.75
CA GLY A 193 3.88 -0.10 18.61
C GLY A 193 3.23 1.30 18.68
N PRO A 194 3.94 2.29 19.25
CA PRO A 194 3.36 3.59 19.58
C PRO A 194 3.00 4.39 18.32
N ILE A 195 1.88 5.11 18.39
CA ILE A 195 1.36 5.95 17.30
C ILE A 195 2.11 7.29 17.25
N ASN A 196 3.39 7.24 16.87
CA ASN A 196 4.24 8.42 16.66
C ASN A 196 4.17 8.96 15.21
N TRP A 197 3.61 8.17 14.29
CA TRP A 197 3.54 8.43 12.85
C TRP A 197 2.32 9.25 12.41
N MET A 198 1.41 9.60 13.31
CA MET A 198 0.19 10.38 12.98
C MET A 198 0.51 11.72 12.32
N ARG A 199 1.46 12.48 12.90
CA ARG A 199 1.86 13.80 12.40
C ARG A 199 2.50 13.72 11.00
N PRO A 200 3.51 12.87 10.74
CA PRO A 200 4.07 12.74 9.40
C PRO A 200 3.04 12.20 8.39
N LEU A 201 2.17 11.27 8.79
CA LEU A 201 1.10 10.77 7.93
C LEU A 201 0.13 11.88 7.51
N ARG A 202 -0.29 12.74 8.44
CA ARG A 202 -1.15 13.90 8.14
C ARG A 202 -0.46 14.90 7.21
N ALA A 203 0.83 15.11 7.38
CA ALA A 203 1.61 15.98 6.49
C ALA A 203 1.69 15.42 5.06
N VAL A 204 1.83 14.10 4.90
CA VAL A 204 1.76 13.42 3.60
C VAL A 204 0.35 13.50 3.02
N ALA A 205 -0.69 13.23 3.82
CA ALA A 205 -2.09 13.25 3.40
C ALA A 205 -2.58 14.65 2.94
N ALA A 206 -1.95 15.73 3.41
CA ALA A 206 -2.25 17.08 2.94
C ALA A 206 -1.86 17.32 1.46
N ARG A 207 -0.97 16.49 0.90
CA ARG A 207 -0.41 16.64 -0.45
C ARG A 207 -0.68 15.45 -1.35
N HIS A 208 -0.74 14.27 -0.78
CA HIS A 208 -0.91 13.00 -1.47
C HIS A 208 -2.21 12.36 -1.05
N GLU A 209 -2.81 11.60 -1.96
CA GLU A 209 -3.82 10.64 -1.59
C GLU A 209 -3.16 9.45 -0.89
N VAL A 210 -3.61 9.12 0.32
CA VAL A 210 -2.93 8.15 1.17
C VAL A 210 -3.75 6.87 1.28
N LEU A 211 -3.09 5.73 1.06
CA LEU A 211 -3.60 4.40 1.38
C LEU A 211 -2.72 3.78 2.46
N ALA A 212 -3.29 3.38 3.59
CA ALA A 212 -2.60 2.52 4.54
C ALA A 212 -2.95 1.05 4.24
N ILE A 213 -1.93 0.19 4.22
CA ILE A 213 -2.06 -1.26 4.12
C ILE A 213 -1.53 -1.85 5.42
N GLU A 214 -2.44 -2.33 6.26
CA GLU A 214 -2.13 -3.05 7.51
C GLU A 214 -1.83 -4.51 7.17
N VAL A 215 -0.64 -4.97 7.52
CA VAL A 215 -0.22 -6.37 7.37
C VAL A 215 -0.35 -7.06 8.73
N LEU A 216 -1.12 -8.14 8.80
CA LEU A 216 -1.49 -8.76 10.08
C LEU A 216 -1.27 -10.27 10.07
N ASP A 217 -0.66 -10.80 11.12
CA ASP A 217 -0.66 -12.23 11.42
C ASP A 217 -1.73 -12.55 12.49
N PRO A 218 -2.37 -13.73 12.47
CA PRO A 218 -3.30 -14.12 13.53
C PRO A 218 -2.74 -14.00 14.94
N ARG A 219 -1.43 -14.22 15.12
CA ARG A 219 -0.77 -14.14 16.43
C ARG A 219 -0.47 -12.73 16.90
N ASP A 220 -0.63 -11.73 16.02
CA ASP A 220 -0.65 -10.33 16.44
C ASP A 220 -1.96 -9.98 17.19
N VAL A 221 -2.99 -10.84 17.11
CA VAL A 221 -4.32 -10.62 17.71
C VAL A 221 -4.65 -11.66 18.79
N GLU A 222 -4.18 -12.90 18.64
CA GLU A 222 -4.55 -13.99 19.53
C GLU A 222 -3.35 -14.89 19.88
N LEU A 223 -3.15 -15.10 21.17
CA LEU A 223 -2.18 -16.07 21.69
C LEU A 223 -2.78 -17.49 21.71
N PRO A 224 -2.06 -18.52 21.21
CA PRO A 224 -2.52 -19.90 21.24
C PRO A 224 -2.49 -20.50 22.64
N ASP A 225 -3.34 -21.49 22.89
CA ASP A 225 -3.38 -22.26 24.14
C ASP A 225 -2.28 -23.35 24.15
N ILE A 226 -1.04 -22.94 24.39
CA ILE A 226 0.14 -23.82 24.35
C ILE A 226 0.93 -23.85 25.68
N GLY A 227 0.39 -23.26 26.74
CA GLY A 227 1.02 -23.25 28.07
C GLY A 227 2.31 -22.44 28.08
N ASP A 228 3.39 -23.04 28.57
CA ASP A 228 4.67 -22.35 28.74
C ASP A 228 5.38 -22.13 27.39
N VAL A 229 5.73 -20.88 27.13
CA VAL A 229 6.42 -20.46 25.91
C VAL A 229 7.56 -19.50 26.23
N VAL A 230 8.55 -19.52 25.35
CA VAL A 230 9.62 -18.53 25.34
C VAL A 230 9.33 -17.57 24.18
N LEU A 231 9.01 -16.32 24.49
CA LEU A 231 8.79 -15.26 23.50
C LEU A 231 10.00 -14.34 23.45
N GLN A 232 10.52 -14.11 22.25
CA GLN A 232 11.52 -13.09 21.99
C GLN A 232 10.86 -11.93 21.24
N ASP A 233 10.92 -10.74 21.83
CA ASP A 233 10.51 -9.52 21.14
C ASP A 233 11.54 -9.19 20.05
N ALA A 234 11.08 -9.14 18.80
CA ALA A 234 11.93 -8.87 17.64
C ALA A 234 12.51 -7.44 17.66
N GLU A 235 11.79 -6.47 18.24
CA GLU A 235 12.20 -5.06 18.29
C GLU A 235 13.18 -4.75 19.42
N SER A 236 13.04 -5.41 20.58
CA SER A 236 13.94 -5.20 21.73
C SER A 236 15.01 -6.28 21.90
N GLY A 237 14.82 -7.44 21.27
CA GLY A 237 15.65 -8.63 21.43
C GLY A 237 15.49 -9.33 22.78
N VAL A 238 14.61 -8.83 23.66
CA VAL A 238 14.39 -9.38 24.99
C VAL A 238 13.62 -10.68 24.89
N THR A 239 14.19 -11.73 25.48
CA THR A 239 13.55 -13.04 25.62
C THR A 239 12.92 -13.16 27.00
N ARG A 240 11.66 -13.59 27.06
CA ARG A 240 10.93 -13.83 28.30
C ARG A 240 10.15 -15.13 28.23
N GLU A 241 10.08 -15.81 29.36
CA GLU A 241 9.21 -16.96 29.56
C GLU A 241 7.84 -16.47 29.98
N PHE A 242 6.80 -17.00 29.35
CA PHE A 242 5.41 -16.72 29.65
C PHE A 242 4.65 -18.03 29.77
N THR A 243 3.79 -18.14 30.78
CA THR A 243 2.73 -19.16 30.79
C THR A 243 1.49 -18.54 30.13
N ILE A 244 1.10 -19.05 28.97
CA ILE A 244 -0.13 -18.62 28.31
C ILE A 244 -1.32 -19.28 29.00
N ASP A 245 -1.94 -18.55 29.92
CA ASP A 245 -3.21 -18.94 30.55
C ASP A 245 -4.42 -18.26 29.87
N ALA A 246 -5.63 -18.58 30.33
CA ALA A 246 -6.86 -18.00 29.77
C ALA A 246 -6.95 -16.47 29.99
N GLN A 247 -6.44 -15.97 31.11
CA GLN A 247 -6.51 -14.56 31.46
C GLN A 247 -5.57 -13.73 30.58
N LEU A 248 -4.33 -14.18 30.41
CA LEU A 248 -3.34 -13.56 29.53
C LEU A 248 -3.81 -13.53 28.08
N ARG A 249 -4.46 -14.60 27.60
CA ARG A 249 -5.05 -14.62 26.24
C ARG A 249 -6.14 -13.57 26.07
N ASP A 250 -7.06 -13.47 27.03
CA ASP A 250 -8.15 -12.50 26.99
C ASP A 250 -7.63 -11.05 27.08
N ASP A 251 -6.68 -10.80 27.99
CA ASP A 251 -6.05 -9.48 28.15
C ASP A 251 -5.24 -9.09 26.90
N PHE A 252 -4.51 -10.03 26.30
CA PHE A 252 -3.79 -9.81 25.05
C PHE A 252 -4.75 -9.48 23.90
N ALA A 253 -5.83 -10.26 23.74
CA ALA A 253 -6.82 -10.03 22.69
C ALA A 253 -7.52 -8.66 22.84
N LYS A 254 -7.84 -8.26 24.08
CA LYS A 254 -8.40 -6.92 24.37
C LYS A 254 -7.40 -5.82 24.05
N ALA A 255 -6.14 -5.96 24.46
CA ALA A 255 -5.09 -4.98 24.19
C ALA A 255 -4.84 -4.84 22.67
N ALA A 256 -4.75 -5.96 21.94
CA ALA A 256 -4.61 -5.96 20.50
C ALA A 256 -5.81 -5.31 19.80
N ALA A 257 -7.04 -5.61 20.24
CA ALA A 257 -8.25 -5.00 19.69
C ALA A 257 -8.30 -3.48 19.95
N ALA A 258 -7.94 -3.03 21.15
CA ALA A 258 -7.88 -1.61 21.50
C ALA A 258 -6.83 -0.88 20.66
N HIS A 259 -5.62 -1.42 20.55
CA HIS A 259 -4.54 -0.84 19.74
C HIS A 259 -4.96 -0.71 18.27
N ARG A 260 -5.52 -1.76 17.68
CA ARG A 260 -6.00 -1.73 16.28
C ARG A 260 -7.14 -0.72 16.08
N ALA A 261 -8.04 -0.58 17.05
CA ALA A 261 -9.08 0.43 16.99
C ALA A 261 -8.49 1.86 16.99
N ASP A 262 -7.44 2.10 17.78
CA ASP A 262 -6.75 3.38 17.85
C ASP A 262 -5.92 3.66 16.59
N VAL A 263 -5.22 2.67 16.04
CA VAL A 263 -4.55 2.76 14.73
C VAL A 263 -5.56 3.13 13.64
N ALA A 264 -6.66 2.37 13.53
CA ALA A 264 -7.67 2.62 12.51
C ALA A 264 -8.34 3.99 12.68
N ARG A 265 -8.60 4.44 13.92
CA ARG A 265 -9.12 5.78 14.22
C ARG A 265 -8.13 6.86 13.79
N THR A 266 -6.86 6.66 14.08
CA THR A 266 -5.79 7.60 13.73
C THR A 266 -5.66 7.75 12.23
N ILE A 267 -5.59 6.64 11.47
CA ILE A 267 -5.47 6.67 10.01
C ILE A 267 -6.70 7.35 9.39
N ARG A 268 -7.91 7.02 9.85
CA ARG A 268 -9.14 7.70 9.41
C ARG A 268 -9.13 9.19 9.70
N SER A 269 -8.61 9.62 10.86
CA SER A 269 -8.47 11.05 11.22
C SER A 269 -7.44 11.81 10.35
N CYS A 270 -6.62 11.08 9.59
CA CYS A 270 -5.73 11.62 8.58
C CYS A 270 -6.35 11.59 7.17
N GLY A 271 -7.60 11.14 7.03
CA GLY A 271 -8.30 11.06 5.74
C GLY A 271 -7.90 9.87 4.87
N ALA A 272 -7.14 8.91 5.42
CA ALA A 272 -6.61 7.79 4.66
C ALA A 272 -7.50 6.53 4.79
N PRO A 273 -7.83 5.84 3.68
CA PRO A 273 -8.25 4.44 3.71
C PRO A 273 -7.28 3.52 4.46
N VAL A 274 -7.84 2.43 5.01
CA VAL A 274 -7.09 1.26 5.47
C VAL A 274 -7.53 0.02 4.71
N LEU A 275 -6.57 -0.69 4.12
CA LEU A 275 -6.72 -2.05 3.61
C LEU A 275 -5.99 -2.99 4.58
N THR A 276 -6.67 -3.98 5.13
CA THR A 276 -6.01 -5.00 5.98
C THR A 276 -5.75 -6.25 5.15
N LEU A 277 -4.52 -6.74 5.16
CA LEU A 277 -4.12 -8.01 4.58
C LEU A 277 -3.70 -8.95 5.70
N ARG A 278 -4.13 -10.21 5.64
CA ARG A 278 -3.78 -11.21 6.65
C ARG A 278 -2.99 -12.37 6.09
N THR A 279 -2.03 -12.88 6.87
CA THR A 279 -1.20 -14.04 6.49
C THR A 279 -2.00 -15.34 6.36
N ASP A 280 -3.18 -15.42 7.00
CA ASP A 280 -4.08 -16.59 7.02
C ASP A 280 -5.23 -16.54 6.00
N ARG A 281 -5.25 -15.56 5.07
CA ARG A 281 -6.36 -15.37 4.11
C ARG A 281 -5.86 -15.21 2.67
N ASP A 282 -6.79 -15.33 1.71
CA ASP A 282 -6.50 -14.95 0.32
C ASP A 282 -6.43 -13.42 0.21
N TRP A 283 -5.22 -12.89 0.39
CA TRP A 283 -4.93 -11.46 0.34
C TRP A 283 -5.32 -10.81 -1.00
N ILE A 284 -5.41 -11.57 -2.09
CA ILE A 284 -5.86 -11.01 -3.38
C ILE A 284 -7.36 -10.72 -3.31
N ALA A 285 -8.14 -11.61 -2.69
CA ALA A 285 -9.56 -11.38 -2.46
C ALA A 285 -9.79 -10.17 -1.53
N ASP A 286 -8.91 -9.93 -0.55
CA ASP A 286 -8.95 -8.75 0.31
C ASP A 286 -8.74 -7.45 -0.50
N ILE A 287 -7.74 -7.42 -1.39
CA ILE A 287 -7.51 -6.28 -2.30
C ILE A 287 -8.73 -6.04 -3.18
N VAL A 288 -9.25 -7.09 -3.83
CA VAL A 288 -10.45 -7.02 -4.69
C VAL A 288 -11.63 -6.39 -3.96
N ARG A 289 -11.98 -6.93 -2.78
CA ARG A 289 -13.11 -6.43 -1.99
C ARG A 289 -12.93 -4.97 -1.61
N PHE A 290 -11.72 -4.57 -1.25
CA PHE A 290 -11.40 -3.19 -0.94
C PHE A 290 -11.63 -2.26 -2.15
N VAL A 291 -11.14 -2.63 -3.33
CA VAL A 291 -11.33 -1.85 -4.56
C VAL A 291 -12.81 -1.72 -4.93
N GLU A 292 -13.56 -2.80 -4.86
CA GLU A 292 -15.01 -2.79 -5.14
C GLU A 292 -15.79 -1.91 -4.15
N SER A 293 -15.42 -1.94 -2.86
CA SER A 293 -16.05 -1.10 -1.84
C SER A 293 -15.81 0.39 -2.12
N ARG A 294 -14.61 0.74 -2.58
CA ARG A 294 -14.20 2.10 -2.91
C ARG A 294 -14.91 2.63 -4.16
N ARG A 295 -15.05 1.80 -5.22
CA ARG A 295 -15.82 2.16 -6.42
C ARG A 295 -17.27 2.52 -6.08
N ARG A 296 -17.93 1.73 -5.23
CA ARG A 296 -19.31 1.99 -4.79
C ARG A 296 -19.42 3.30 -4.00
N GLY A 297 -18.49 3.55 -3.07
CA GLY A 297 -18.47 4.80 -2.30
C GLY A 297 -18.25 6.05 -3.15
N ALA A 298 -17.35 5.99 -4.15
CA ALA A 298 -17.08 7.11 -5.06
C ALA A 298 -18.26 7.44 -5.99
N LEU A 299 -19.06 6.43 -6.36
CA LEU A 299 -20.29 6.61 -7.16
C LEU A 299 -21.45 7.16 -6.32
N ALA A 300 -21.54 6.79 -5.03
CA ALA A 300 -22.59 7.27 -4.13
C ALA A 300 -22.41 8.74 -3.70
N GLY A 301 -21.17 9.22 -3.58
CA GLY A 301 -20.86 10.63 -3.24
C GLY A 301 -20.99 11.63 -4.39
N ARG A 302 -21.46 11.20 -5.57
CA ARG A 302 -21.68 12.04 -6.77
C ARG A 302 -23.16 12.29 -7.08
N GLN A 303 -24.08 11.84 -6.22
CA GLN A 303 -25.52 12.13 -6.31
C GLN A 303 -25.92 13.23 -5.34
#